data_AF-A0A3N5IVP3-F1
#
_entry.id   AF-A0A3N5IVP3-F1
#
_cell.length_a   1.000
_cell.length_b   1.000
_cell.length_c   1.000
_cell.angle_alpha   90.00
_cell.angle_beta   90.00
_cell.angle_gamma   90.00
#
_symmetry.space_group_name_H-M   'P 1'
#
loop_
_entity.id
_entity.type
_entity.pdbx_description
1 polymer ?
#
loop_
_entity_poly.entity_id
_entity_poly.type
_entity_poly.pdbx_seq_one_letter_code
_entity_poly.pdbx_strand_id
1 'polypeptide(L)'
;KKDCSPPLQRLSGFFDAYADLFTKMNLCRGCPIGNLMQEMSDLNATFRKKINEVYSEMQKGIEQLLSEARSGGYISEDTDPSQTAQFIINAWEGAIMHMKLVKDTKPLSVFKKMIFERILK
;
A
#
# COMPACT_ATOMS: atom_id res chain seq x y z
N LYS A 1 18.54 -2.85 -11.20
CA LYS A 1 19.41 -1.75 -10.72
C LYS A 1 18.84 -1.28 -9.39
N LYS A 2 19.67 -1.09 -8.35
CA LYS A 2 19.20 -0.56 -7.06
C LYS A 2 18.76 0.90 -7.29
N ASP A 3 17.51 1.22 -7.00
CA ASP A 3 16.98 2.57 -7.07
C ASP A 3 17.57 3.40 -5.91
N CYS A 4 18.27 4.48 -6.23
CA CYS A 4 18.95 5.35 -5.27
C CYS A 4 18.12 6.59 -4.88
N SER A 5 16.87 6.70 -5.33
CA SER A 5 16.00 7.79 -4.90
C SER A 5 15.63 7.69 -3.41
N PRO A 6 15.31 8.82 -2.74
CA PRO A 6 14.89 8.82 -1.33
C PRO A 6 13.76 7.81 -1.05
N PRO A 7 13.77 7.15 0.11
CA PRO A 7 12.83 6.06 0.41
C PRO A 7 11.36 6.46 0.29
N LEU A 8 11.00 7.68 0.73
CA LEU A 8 9.63 8.19 0.60
C LEU A 8 9.23 8.47 -0.85
N GLN A 9 10.19 8.84 -1.71
CA GLN A 9 9.94 9.02 -3.14
C GLN A 9 9.69 7.66 -3.82
N ARG A 10 10.44 6.63 -3.46
CA ARG A 10 10.22 5.24 -3.93
C ARG A 10 8.83 4.74 -3.52
N LEU A 11 8.43 4.99 -2.28
CA LEU A 11 7.10 4.64 -1.77
C LEU A 11 5.99 5.41 -2.51
N SER A 12 6.15 6.72 -2.71
CA SER A 12 5.18 7.52 -3.49
C SER A 12 5.08 7.01 -4.93
N GLY A 13 6.22 6.77 -5.57
CA GLY A 13 6.28 6.29 -6.96
C GLY A 13 5.63 4.92 -7.14
N PHE A 14 5.71 4.04 -6.14
CA PHE A 14 4.98 2.78 -6.14
C PHE A 14 3.45 3.02 -6.21
N PHE A 15 2.90 3.90 -5.37
CA PHE A 15 1.46 4.20 -5.42
C PHE A 15 1.04 4.88 -6.72
N ASP A 16 1.87 5.76 -7.26
CA ASP A 16 1.63 6.43 -8.55
C ASP A 16 1.59 5.42 -9.70
N ALA A 17 2.55 4.50 -9.75
CA ALA A 17 2.61 3.47 -10.78
C ALA A 17 1.35 2.57 -10.77
N TYR A 18 0.83 2.23 -9.58
CA TYR A 18 -0.42 1.47 -9.49
C TYR A 18 -1.66 2.29 -9.81
N ALA A 19 -1.72 3.57 -9.43
CA ALA A 19 -2.82 4.46 -9.83
C ALA A 19 -2.91 4.59 -11.36
N ASP A 20 -1.76 4.72 -12.03
CA ASP A 20 -1.66 4.72 -13.50
C ASP A 20 -2.10 3.39 -14.10
N LEU A 21 -1.68 2.27 -13.49
CA LEU A 21 -2.09 0.94 -13.91
C LEU A 21 -3.62 0.76 -13.81
N PHE A 22 -4.23 1.14 -12.69
CA PHE A 22 -5.68 1.05 -12.54
C PHE A 22 -6.43 1.94 -13.53
N THR A 23 -5.90 3.13 -13.81
CA THR A 23 -6.46 4.04 -14.83
C THR A 23 -6.44 3.38 -16.22
N LYS A 24 -5.33 2.76 -16.62
CA LYS A 24 -5.22 1.98 -17.87
C LYS A 24 -6.17 0.78 -17.92
N MET A 25 -6.62 0.30 -16.77
CA MET A 25 -7.60 -0.79 -16.62
C MET A 25 -9.04 -0.28 -16.44
N ASN A 26 -9.31 0.98 -16.81
CA ASN A 26 -10.60 1.66 -16.69
C ASN A 26 -11.18 1.65 -15.27
N LEU A 27 -10.33 1.57 -14.24
CA LEU A 27 -10.74 1.56 -12.82
C LEU A 27 -11.74 0.42 -12.51
N CYS A 28 -11.68 -0.66 -13.30
CA CYS A 28 -12.59 -1.79 -13.21
C CYS A 28 -12.03 -2.96 -12.41
N ARG A 29 -10.72 -3.00 -12.23
CA ARG A 29 -10.03 -4.06 -11.47
C ARG A 29 -9.51 -3.50 -10.15
N GLY A 30 -9.49 -4.35 -9.13
CA GLY A 30 -8.89 -4.04 -7.83
C GLY A 30 -7.62 -4.88 -7.61
N CYS A 31 -7.13 -4.91 -6.38
CA CYS A 31 -6.06 -5.81 -6.00
C CYS A 31 -6.55 -7.27 -6.02
N PRO A 32 -5.86 -8.18 -6.73
CA PRO A 32 -6.20 -9.61 -6.70
C PRO A 32 -6.13 -10.20 -5.29
N ILE A 33 -5.11 -9.80 -4.51
CA ILE A 33 -4.93 -10.25 -3.12
C ILE A 33 -6.07 -9.72 -2.25
N GLY A 34 -6.44 -8.44 -2.39
CA GLY A 34 -7.58 -7.85 -1.66
C GLY A 34 -8.92 -8.54 -1.97
N ASN A 35 -9.21 -8.85 -3.24
CA ASN A 35 -10.45 -9.56 -3.59
C ASN A 35 -10.47 -10.98 -2.99
N LEU A 36 -9.38 -11.73 -3.14
CA LEU A 36 -9.28 -13.10 -2.60
C LEU A 36 -9.31 -13.10 -1.07
N MET A 37 -8.73 -12.08 -0.42
CA MET A 37 -8.78 -11.93 1.02
C MET A 37 -10.22 -11.82 1.53
N GLN A 38 -11.08 -11.08 0.84
CA GLN A 38 -12.50 -10.92 1.21
C GLN A 38 -13.31 -12.20 0.94
N GLU A 39 -13.05 -12.89 -0.16
CA GLU A 39 -13.90 -14.01 -0.60
C GLU A 39 -13.46 -15.37 -0.03
N MET A 40 -12.16 -15.59 0.17
CA MET A 40 -11.61 -16.93 0.41
C MET A 40 -11.10 -17.17 1.84
N SER A 41 -10.90 -16.11 2.65
CA SER A 41 -10.25 -16.25 3.97
C SER A 41 -11.03 -17.13 4.95
N ASP A 42 -12.36 -17.08 4.88
CA ASP A 42 -13.26 -17.87 5.72
C ASP A 42 -13.61 -19.22 5.10
N LEU A 43 -13.42 -19.38 3.78
CA LEU A 43 -13.80 -20.58 3.05
C LEU A 43 -12.67 -21.61 2.94
N ASN A 44 -11.40 -21.17 2.95
CA ASN A 44 -10.28 -22.07 2.70
C ASN A 44 -9.00 -21.64 3.44
N ALA A 45 -8.59 -22.45 4.41
CA ALA A 45 -7.41 -22.18 5.23
C ALA A 45 -6.09 -22.13 4.43
N THR A 46 -5.97 -22.91 3.35
CA THR A 46 -4.80 -22.90 2.47
C THR A 46 -4.72 -21.58 1.70
N PHE A 47 -5.83 -21.10 1.15
CA PHE A 47 -5.89 -19.78 0.54
C PHE A 47 -5.60 -18.68 1.55
N ARG A 48 -6.23 -18.70 2.73
CA ARG A 48 -5.97 -17.71 3.79
C ARG A 48 -4.49 -17.63 4.13
N LYS A 49 -3.82 -18.78 4.29
CA LYS A 49 -2.37 -18.83 4.57
C LYS A 49 -1.56 -18.20 3.44
N LYS A 50 -1.84 -18.55 2.18
CA LYS A 50 -1.12 -18.00 1.01
C LYS A 50 -1.35 -16.52 0.79
N ILE A 51 -2.57 -16.04 0.99
CA ILE A 51 -2.91 -14.62 0.96
C ILE A 51 -2.13 -13.88 2.04
N ASN A 52 -2.08 -14.42 3.26
CA ASN A 52 -1.34 -13.81 4.36
C ASN A 52 0.17 -13.75 4.10
N GLU A 53 0.76 -14.80 3.49
CA GLU A 53 2.18 -14.81 3.09
C GLU A 53 2.47 -13.64 2.13
N VAL A 54 1.69 -13.49 1.06
CA VAL A 54 1.87 -12.41 0.07
C VAL A 54 1.64 -11.03 0.69
N TYR A 55 0.59 -10.90 1.51
CA TYR A 55 0.28 -9.64 2.19
C TYR A 55 1.40 -9.21 3.13
N SER A 56 1.98 -10.16 3.86
CA SER A 56 3.13 -9.91 4.75
C SER A 56 4.37 -9.48 3.97
N GLU A 57 4.59 -10.01 2.76
CA GLU A 57 5.70 -9.58 1.89
C GLU A 57 5.50 -8.15 1.39
N MET A 58 4.27 -7.79 0.99
CA MET A 58 3.93 -6.42 0.60
C MET A 58 4.16 -5.43 1.76
N GLN A 59 3.69 -5.78 2.96
CA GLN A 59 3.91 -4.98 4.17
C GLN A 59 5.40 -4.82 4.47
N LYS A 60 6.19 -5.89 4.42
CA LYS A 60 7.65 -5.84 4.63
C LYS A 60 8.36 -4.90 3.67
N GLY A 61 7.91 -4.85 2.40
CA GLY A 61 8.44 -3.91 1.42
C GLY A 61 8.24 -2.45 1.83
N ILE A 62 7.06 -2.11 2.36
CA ILE A 62 6.78 -0.77 2.89
C ILE A 62 7.57 -0.51 4.17
N GLU A 63 7.60 -1.48 5.11
CA GLU A 63 8.34 -1.39 6.37
C GLU A 63 9.83 -1.10 6.16
N GLN A 64 10.45 -1.75 5.16
CA GLN A 64 11.84 -1.50 4.82
C GLN A 64 12.06 -0.04 4.36
N LEU A 65 11.20 0.49 3.49
CA LEU A 65 11.27 1.88 3.05
C LEU A 65 11.08 2.86 4.21
N LEU A 66 10.17 2.57 5.12
CA LEU A 66 9.95 3.40 6.31
C LEU A 66 11.13 3.34 7.28
N SER A 67 11.76 2.18 7.44
CA SER A 67 12.96 2.01 8.26
C SER A 67 14.16 2.77 7.68
N GLU A 68 14.33 2.73 6.35
CA GLU A 68 15.31 3.54 5.62
C GLU A 68 15.01 5.04 5.79
N ALA A 69 13.75 5.45 5.69
CA ALA A 69 13.32 6.84 5.85
C ALA A 69 13.59 7.37 7.27
N ARG A 70 13.25 6.59 8.29
CA ARG A 70 13.50 6.93 9.69
C ARG A 70 14.99 7.08 9.97
N SER A 71 15.79 6.08 9.58
CA SER A 71 17.25 6.10 9.77
C SER A 71 17.92 7.27 9.05
N GLY A 72 17.32 7.77 7.96
CA GLY A 72 17.77 8.96 7.23
C GLY A 72 17.22 10.29 7.74
N GLY A 73 16.42 10.30 8.82
CA GLY A 73 15.79 11.50 9.38
C GLY A 73 14.67 12.10 8.51
N TYR A 74 14.09 11.32 7.59
CA TYR A 74 13.01 11.78 6.70
C TYR A 74 11.61 11.70 7.35
N ILE A 75 11.47 10.92 8.42
CA ILE A 75 10.25 10.79 9.23
C ILE A 75 10.62 10.79 10.72
N SER A 76 9.66 11.05 11.60
CA SER A 76 9.87 11.08 13.05
C SER A 76 10.49 9.78 13.60
N GLU A 77 11.42 9.91 14.55
CA GLU A 77 12.00 8.79 15.30
C GLU A 77 10.96 8.04 16.16
N ASP A 78 9.83 8.66 16.48
CA ASP A 78 8.74 7.99 17.21
C ASP A 78 7.89 7.10 16.28
N THR A 79 8.13 7.16 14.97
CA THR A 79 7.42 6.31 14.00
C THR A 79 7.88 4.87 14.15
N ASP A 80 6.93 3.97 14.44
CA ASP A 80 7.12 2.52 14.31
C ASP A 80 6.95 2.12 12.82
N PRO A 81 8.03 1.71 12.12
CA PRO A 81 7.95 1.37 10.70
C PRO A 81 7.01 0.19 10.42
N SER A 82 6.92 -0.79 11.33
CA SER A 82 6.13 -2.00 11.11
C SER A 82 4.64 -1.72 11.27
N GLN A 83 4.25 -1.04 12.34
CA GLN A 83 2.85 -0.62 12.55
C GLN A 83 2.39 0.36 11.47
N THR A 84 3.25 1.29 11.08
CA THR A 84 2.94 2.26 10.03
C THR A 84 2.81 1.57 8.67
N ALA A 85 3.67 0.61 8.35
CA ALA A 85 3.56 -0.18 7.12
C ALA A 85 2.25 -0.97 7.07
N GLN A 86 1.87 -1.62 8.17
CA GLN A 86 0.58 -2.32 8.31
C GLN A 86 -0.60 -1.38 8.05
N PHE A 87 -0.59 -0.19 8.64
CA PHE A 87 -1.62 0.82 8.43
C PHE A 87 -1.68 1.25 6.96
N ILE A 88 -0.53 1.55 6.35
CA ILE A 88 -0.45 2.00 4.96
C ILE A 88 -1.01 0.95 4.01
N ILE A 89 -0.63 -0.32 4.14
CA ILE A 89 -1.13 -1.36 3.22
C ILE A 89 -2.64 -1.58 3.40
N ASN A 90 -3.15 -1.57 4.63
CA ASN A 90 -4.59 -1.68 4.89
C ASN A 90 -5.37 -0.52 4.26
N ALA A 91 -4.87 0.72 4.45
CA ALA A 91 -5.49 1.91 3.88
C ALA A 91 -5.41 1.94 2.35
N TRP A 92 -4.33 1.40 1.76
CA TRP A 92 -4.17 1.27 0.32
C TRP A 92 -5.19 0.31 -0.29
N GLU A 93 -5.37 -0.88 0.30
CA GLU A 93 -6.40 -1.83 -0.14
C GLU A 93 -7.81 -1.24 -0.05
N GLY A 94 -8.10 -0.51 1.03
CA GLY A 94 -9.36 0.22 1.18
C GLY A 94 -9.56 1.30 0.10
N ALA A 95 -8.51 2.03 -0.25
CA ALA A 95 -8.56 3.04 -1.32
C ALA A 95 -8.80 2.41 -2.69
N ILE A 96 -8.15 1.28 -3.00
CA ILE A 96 -8.39 0.51 -4.24
C ILE A 96 -9.83 0.01 -4.31
N MET A 97 -10.35 -0.54 -3.20
CA MET A 97 -11.73 -1.00 -3.12
C MET A 97 -12.71 0.14 -3.41
N HIS A 98 -12.52 1.30 -2.78
CA HIS A 98 -13.37 2.46 -3.00
C HIS A 98 -13.24 3.01 -4.43
N MET A 99 -12.02 3.10 -4.97
CA MET A 99 -11.78 3.50 -6.37
C MET A 99 -12.58 2.61 -7.34
N LYS A 100 -12.59 1.29 -7.12
CA LYS A 100 -13.34 0.33 -7.95
C LYS A 100 -14.85 0.57 -7.87
N LEU A 101 -15.36 0.96 -6.70
CA LEU A 101 -16.77 1.29 -6.49
C LEU A 101 -17.18 2.57 -7.23
N VAL A 102 -16.42 3.67 -7.05
CA VAL A 102 -16.80 4.99 -7.58
C VAL A 102 -16.31 5.27 -8.99
N LYS A 103 -15.44 4.42 -9.55
CA LYS A 103 -14.81 4.61 -10.87
C LYS A 103 -14.05 5.93 -10.98
N ASP A 104 -13.36 6.30 -9.92
CA ASP A 104 -12.61 7.55 -9.79
C ASP A 104 -11.28 7.29 -9.05
N THR A 105 -10.21 7.98 -9.43
CA THR A 105 -8.90 7.89 -8.78
C THR A 105 -8.82 8.68 -7.48
N LYS A 106 -9.80 9.54 -7.19
CA LYS A 106 -9.88 10.37 -5.99
C LYS A 106 -9.61 9.62 -4.68
N PRO A 107 -10.12 8.40 -4.43
CA PRO A 107 -9.78 7.64 -3.22
C PRO A 107 -8.27 7.37 -3.08
N LEU A 108 -7.57 7.07 -4.19
CA LEU A 108 -6.12 6.85 -4.21
C LEU A 108 -5.38 8.16 -3.92
N SER A 109 -5.84 9.28 -4.47
CA SER A 109 -5.27 10.61 -4.19
C SER A 109 -5.46 11.02 -2.74
N VAL A 110 -6.64 10.78 -2.16
CA VAL A 110 -6.91 11.04 -0.73
C VAL A 110 -6.01 10.18 0.16
N PHE A 111 -5.85 8.90 -0.17
CA PHE A 111 -4.91 8.02 0.52
C PHE A 111 -3.50 8.60 0.51
N LYS A 112 -2.94 8.93 -0.66
CA LYS A 112 -1.59 9.50 -0.76
C LYS A 112 -1.47 10.78 0.07
N LYS A 113 -2.45 11.68 -0.05
CA LYS A 113 -2.46 12.93 0.72
C LYS A 113 -2.36 12.67 2.22
N MET A 114 -3.18 11.76 2.74
CA MET A 114 -3.17 11.43 4.17
C MET A 114 -1.84 10.82 4.61
N ILE A 115 -1.30 9.87 3.83
CA ILE A 115 -0.03 9.21 4.19
C ILE A 115 1.12 10.21 4.21
N PHE A 116 1.34 10.96 3.12
CA PHE A 116 2.52 11.81 2.99
C PHE A 116 2.41 13.17 3.66
N GLU A 117 1.20 13.72 3.86
CA GLU A 117 1.04 15.04 4.48
C GLU A 117 0.68 15.01 5.96
N ARG A 118 0.23 13.85 6.49
CA ARG A 118 -0.25 13.73 7.87
C ARG A 118 0.44 12.63 8.67
N ILE A 119 0.71 11.46 8.08
CA ILE A 119 1.25 10.31 8.80
C ILE A 119 2.78 10.28 8.76
N LEU A 120 3.39 10.51 7.60
CA LEU A 120 4.84 10.45 7.38
C LEU A 120 5.54 11.81 7.48
N LYS A 121 4.96 12.77 8.21
CA LYS A 121 5.59 14.07 8.46
C LYS A 121 6.48 14.05 9.70
#